data_AF-A0A0D6QDA3-F1
#
_entry.id   AF-A0A0D6QDA3-F1
#
_cell.length_a   1.000
_cell.length_b   1.000
_cell.length_c   1.000
_cell.angle_alpha   90.00
_cell.angle_beta   90.00
_cell.angle_gamma   90.00
#
_symmetry.space_group_name_H-M   'P 1'
#
loop_
_entity.id
_entity.type
_entity.pdbx_description
1 polymer ?
#
loop_
_entity_poly.entity_id
_entity_poly.type
_entity_poly.pdbx_seq_one_letter_code
_entity_poly.pdbx_strand_id
1 'polypeptide(L)' 'MKKLTIFLALLSLAGCKKHHDKNWYDSHEKERSETIKKCTNDAEYSASPDCQNAIDSSAFSKKDYGNFNPTKDMP' A
#
# COMPACT_ATOMS: atom_id res chain seq x y z
N MET A 1 24.06 -39.40 -2.58
CA MET A 1 22.77 -39.87 -2.03
C MET A 1 22.25 -38.87 -1.00
N LYS A 2 20.93 -38.66 -1.00
CA LYS A 2 20.11 -37.70 -0.22
C LYS A 2 20.45 -37.60 1.27
N LYS A 3 20.48 -36.38 1.82
CA LYS A 3 19.88 -35.92 3.10
C LYS A 3 19.70 -34.38 2.99
N LEU A 4 18.70 -33.87 2.27
CA LEU A 4 17.34 -33.59 2.77
C LEU A 4 17.31 -32.82 4.11
N THR A 5 17.96 -31.66 4.17
CA THR A 5 17.67 -30.67 5.23
C THR A 5 16.41 -29.89 4.83
N ILE A 6 15.28 -30.57 4.92
CA ILE A 6 13.96 -29.94 4.99
C ILE A 6 13.91 -29.27 6.36
N PHE A 7 14.05 -27.96 6.44
CA PHE A 7 13.50 -27.11 7.51
C PHE A 7 13.71 -25.65 7.13
N LEU A 8 12.90 -25.14 6.21
CA LEU A 8 12.54 -23.74 6.31
C LEU A 8 11.07 -23.61 5.97
N ALA A 9 10.30 -23.56 7.06
CA ALA A 9 9.02 -22.89 7.20
C ALA A 9 8.17 -22.86 5.93
N LEU A 10 7.14 -23.70 5.93
CA LEU A 10 5.75 -23.30 5.71
C LEU A 10 5.56 -21.77 5.53
N LEU A 11 5.93 -21.20 4.39
CA LEU A 11 5.35 -19.93 3.96
C LEU A 11 3.97 -20.29 3.42
N SER A 12 3.04 -20.41 4.37
CA SER A 12 1.64 -20.03 4.25
C SER A 12 1.13 -19.96 2.80
N LEU A 13 0.64 -21.11 2.37
CA LEU A 13 -0.29 -21.31 1.27
C LEU A 13 -1.39 -20.22 1.34
N ALA A 14 -1.52 -19.42 0.29
CA ALA A 14 -2.51 -18.35 0.06
C ALA A 14 -2.44 -17.11 0.98
N GLY A 15 -2.04 -15.95 0.42
CA GLY A 15 -2.57 -14.66 0.90
C GLY A 15 -1.62 -13.60 1.46
N CYS A 16 -0.31 -13.83 1.62
CA CYS A 16 0.61 -12.76 2.02
C CYS A 16 0.91 -11.82 0.83
N LYS A 17 -0.09 -11.06 0.38
CA LYS A 17 0.16 -9.86 -0.43
C LYS A 17 0.99 -8.93 0.46
N LYS A 18 2.22 -8.60 0.06
CA LYS A 18 3.01 -7.58 0.75
C LYS A 18 2.21 -6.30 0.73
N HIS A 19 1.88 -5.78 1.91
CA HIS A 19 1.20 -4.50 2.07
C HIS A 19 2.24 -3.43 2.37
N HIS A 20 2.13 -2.28 1.72
CA HIS A 20 2.95 -1.11 2.00
C HIS A 20 2.18 -0.18 2.95
N ASP A 21 2.91 0.48 3.84
CA ASP A 21 2.34 1.54 4.66
C ASP A 21 2.15 2.85 3.85
N LYS A 22 1.41 3.80 4.41
CA LYS A 22 1.16 5.10 3.78
C LYS A 22 2.47 5.87 3.47
N ASN A 23 3.44 5.84 4.39
CA ASN A 23 4.69 6.60 4.26
C ASN A 23 5.55 6.10 3.09
N TRP A 24 5.50 4.81 2.81
CA TRP A 24 6.11 4.23 1.63
C TRP A 24 5.51 4.85 0.37
N TYR A 25 4.17 4.89 0.25
CA TYR A 25 3.48 5.49 -0.90
C TYR A 25 3.72 7.00 -1.06
N ASP A 26 4.02 7.72 0.02
CA ASP A 26 4.37 9.15 -0.02
C ASP A 26 5.68 9.41 -0.81
N SER A 27 6.54 8.40 -0.95
CA SER A 27 7.79 8.46 -1.74
C SER A 27 7.78 7.63 -3.02
N HIS A 28 6.72 6.83 -3.25
CA HIS A 28 6.60 5.90 -4.38
C HIS A 28 5.35 6.22 -5.21
N GLU A 29 5.38 7.35 -5.92
CA GLU A 29 4.19 7.87 -6.60
C GLU A 29 3.66 6.95 -7.71
N LYS A 30 4.58 6.29 -8.42
CA LYS A 30 4.25 5.38 -9.52
C LYS A 30 3.50 4.17 -9.00
N GLU A 31 4.03 3.54 -7.96
CA GLU A 31 3.43 2.37 -7.33
C GLU A 31 2.12 2.72 -6.62
N ARG A 32 2.03 3.90 -5.99
CA ARG A 32 0.76 4.43 -5.46
C ARG A 32 -0.31 4.52 -6.54
N SER A 33 0.00 5.11 -7.69
CA SER A 33 -0.96 5.24 -8.80
C SER A 33 -1.40 3.89 -9.36
N GLU A 34 -0.47 2.93 -9.51
CA GLU A 34 -0.77 1.58 -9.97
C GLU A 34 -1.63 0.81 -8.95
N THR A 35 -1.36 0.95 -7.64
CA THR A 35 -2.18 0.36 -6.58
C THR A 35 -3.58 0.96 -6.55
N ILE A 36 -3.73 2.28 -6.64
CA ILE A 36 -5.06 2.93 -6.70
C ILE A 36 -5.85 2.46 -7.93
N LYS A 37 -5.21 2.30 -9.09
CA LYS A 37 -5.88 1.72 -10.27
C LYS A 37 -6.37 0.30 -10.01
N LYS A 38 -5.61 -0.51 -9.25
CA LYS A 38 -6.04 -1.85 -8.87
C LYS A 38 -7.22 -1.80 -7.88
N CYS A 39 -7.23 -0.84 -6.95
CA CYS A 39 -8.35 -0.62 -6.02
C CYS A 39 -9.70 -0.45 -6.73
N THR A 40 -9.74 0.31 -7.83
CA THR A 40 -10.99 0.57 -8.56
C THR A 40 -11.48 -0.64 -9.36
N ASN A 41 -10.56 -1.51 -9.80
CA ASN A 41 -10.87 -2.63 -10.68
C ASN A 41 -11.16 -3.94 -9.95
N ASP A 42 -10.81 -4.04 -8.67
CA ASP A 42 -10.97 -5.25 -7.84
C ASP A 42 -11.65 -4.86 -6.52
N ALA A 43 -12.95 -5.15 -6.43
CA ALA A 43 -13.76 -4.82 -5.27
C ALA A 43 -13.28 -5.54 -3.99
N GLU A 44 -12.74 -6.75 -4.09
CA GLU A 44 -12.19 -7.48 -2.94
C GLU A 44 -10.87 -6.84 -2.46
N TYR A 45 -10.05 -6.36 -3.39
CA TYR A 45 -8.81 -5.67 -3.08
C TYR A 45 -9.02 -4.23 -2.59
N SER A 46 -10.16 -3.60 -2.92
CA SER A 46 -10.48 -2.23 -2.49
C SER A 46 -10.52 -2.06 -0.96
N ALA A 47 -10.95 -3.11 -0.24
CA ALA A 47 -11.00 -3.12 1.22
C ALA A 47 -9.65 -3.53 1.86
N SER A 48 -8.63 -3.82 1.05
CA SER A 48 -7.33 -4.24 1.57
C SER A 48 -6.56 -3.09 2.21
N PRO A 49 -5.73 -3.35 3.23
CA PRO A 49 -4.89 -2.32 3.85
C PRO A 49 -3.97 -1.61 2.85
N ASP A 50 -3.48 -2.33 1.84
CA ASP A 50 -2.63 -1.76 0.76
C ASP A 50 -3.34 -0.66 0.01
N CYS A 51 -4.60 -0.92 -0.34
CA CYS A 51 -5.43 -0.01 -1.09
C CYS A 51 -5.75 1.25 -0.27
N GLN A 52 -6.16 1.06 0.99
CA GLN A 52 -6.46 2.16 1.90
C GLN A 52 -5.21 3.03 2.13
N ASN A 53 -4.04 2.42 2.36
CA ASN A 53 -2.78 3.16 2.55
C ASN A 53 -2.38 3.95 1.29
N ALA A 54 -2.61 3.40 0.09
CA ALA A 54 -2.34 4.11 -1.16
C ALA A 54 -3.30 5.30 -1.38
N ILE A 55 -4.60 5.12 -1.06
CA ILE A 55 -5.61 6.17 -1.13
C ILE A 55 -5.29 7.29 -0.12
N ASP A 56 -5.03 6.94 1.14
CA ASP A 56 -4.71 7.91 2.19
C ASP A 56 -3.44 8.70 1.86
N SER A 57 -2.45 8.06 1.24
CA SER A 57 -1.26 8.74 0.75
C SER A 57 -1.57 9.71 -0.40
N SER A 58 -2.56 9.40 -1.24
CA SER A 58 -2.96 10.28 -2.35
C SER A 58 -3.76 11.51 -1.90
N ALA A 59 -4.50 11.41 -0.79
CA ALA A 59 -5.24 12.53 -0.21
C ALA A 59 -4.31 13.63 0.35
N PHE A 60 -3.07 13.26 0.71
CA PHE A 60 -2.04 14.16 1.23
C PHE A 60 -0.77 14.12 0.36
N SER A 61 -0.92 14.18 -0.95
CA SER A 61 0.25 14.08 -1.84
C SER A 61 1.23 15.24 -1.60
N LYS A 62 2.52 15.06 -1.91
CA LYS A 62 3.53 16.13 -1.79
C LYS A 62 3.17 17.43 -2.51
N LYS A 63 2.30 17.37 -3.53
CA LYS A 63 1.75 18.55 -4.21
C LYS A 63 0.83 19.36 -3.30
N ASP A 64 0.11 18.69 -2.40
CA ASP A 64 -0.78 19.31 -1.43
C ASP A 64 0.00 19.89 -0.25
N TYR A 65 1.16 19.32 0.14
CA TYR A 65 2.04 19.91 1.15
C TYR A 65 2.51 21.33 0.82
N GLY A 66 2.65 21.68 -0.46
CA GLY A 66 2.99 23.04 -0.90
C GLY A 66 1.83 24.04 -0.76
N ASN A 67 0.58 23.56 -0.66
CA ASN A 67 -0.64 24.36 -0.60
C ASN A 67 -1.42 24.19 0.70
N PHE A 68 -1.06 23.23 1.55
CA PHE A 68 -1.73 22.94 2.82
C PHE A 68 -1.56 24.09 3.79
N ASN A 69 -2.68 24.70 4.20
CA ASN A 69 -2.69 25.72 5.24
C ASN A 69 -3.30 25.14 6.52
N PRO A 70 -2.48 24.70 7.50
CA PRO A 70 -2.96 24.02 8.70
C PRO A 70 -3.92 24.85 9.56
N THR A 71 -3.99 26.17 9.34
CA THR A 71 -4.89 27.06 10.07
C THR A 71 -6.27 27.22 9.44
N LYS A 72 -6.46 26.78 8.18
CA LYS A 72 -7.71 26.94 7.43
C LYS A 72 -8.38 25.61 7.09
N ASP A 73 -7.57 24.56 6.95
CA ASP A 73 -8.00 23.29 6.38
C ASP A 73 -8.22 22.20 7.45
N MET A 74 -8.07 22.54 8.74
CA MET A 74 -8.41 21.65 9.86
C MET A 74 -9.69 22.16 10.53
N PRO A 75 -10.75 21.33 10.67
CA PRO A 75 -12.01 21.72 11.30
C PRO A 75 -11.88 21.96 12.81
#